data_AF-A0A0V0YLK4-F1
#
_entry.id   AF-A0A0V0YLK4-F1
#
_cell.length_a   1.000
_cell.length_b   1.000
_cell.length_c   1.000
_cell.angle_alpha   90.00
_cell.angle_beta   90.00
_cell.angle_gamma   90.00
#
_symmetry.space_group_name_H-M   'P 1'
#
loop_
_entity.id
_entity.type
_entity.pdbx_description
1 polymer ?
#
loop_
_entity_poly.entity_id
_entity_poly.type
_entity_poly.pdbx_seq_one_letter_code
_entity_poly.pdbx_strand_id
1 'polypeptide(L)'
;MKNCSLKFFVIALLLIVQQSKTQNARCKSTAANNVDWYVLYKTPDQVTAKIITSAAPQWADEGAVLTANAGHALVSTLESWLVPLPNTLSAVGYSNQPPGFSGFTTDSTSKGIIMMTNAQPQSFWLVHTMPRALANGVAWAWPADLTPQGHMAVCVDVSTQTVTLIASALVYQNPLIYFSNIAPALQATQQTLMKLISGLTPILTPPFANTQTIRTLAAGAEVPITIFSKLSIGRIEMYAKILARKLKANIRIWAKTDNSLGSTGGGKIGFVKVVQSPITVDNQQSTREKDSSQWVSVEQKPLFCFTTNSYNKEQLMKSGTAICLEHQALSDLFATIAANVIPPRFLGHLAQLFTNSCSSMFLLFKPVNQLMGKIISSINIAWANDGANMNSNNGHALVQTLAEWMGPIFADITAVGYSNMPPKSTITSKTTTSKGIDYKCI
;
A
#
# COMPACT_ATOMS: atom_id res chain seq x y z
N MET A 1 21.18 49.36 44.75
CA MET A 1 20.83 49.44 43.31
C MET A 1 21.56 48.43 42.40
N LYS A 2 22.20 47.35 42.92
CA LYS A 2 22.94 46.37 42.09
C LYS A 2 22.21 45.05 41.78
N ASN A 3 21.02 44.79 42.36
CA ASN A 3 20.29 43.52 42.19
C ASN A 3 19.11 43.55 41.21
N CYS A 4 18.73 44.71 40.67
CA CYS A 4 17.64 44.79 39.67
C CYS A 4 18.12 44.53 38.24
N SER A 5 19.36 44.90 37.91
CA SER A 5 19.89 44.81 36.54
C SER A 5 20.18 43.36 36.11
N LEU A 6 20.59 42.49 37.04
CA LEU A 6 20.89 41.08 36.73
C LEU A 6 19.62 40.23 36.52
N LYS A 7 18.53 40.52 37.26
CA LYS A 7 17.24 39.84 37.05
C LYS A 7 16.58 40.21 35.72
N PHE A 8 16.71 41.47 35.29
CA PHE A 8 16.24 41.89 33.96
C PHE A 8 17.04 41.24 32.83
N PHE A 9 18.35 41.07 33.00
CA PHE A 9 19.19 40.41 32.01
C PHE A 9 18.88 38.91 31.87
N VAL A 10 18.61 38.21 32.99
CA VAL A 10 18.23 36.78 32.96
C VAL A 10 16.83 36.55 32.39
N ILE A 11 15.87 37.45 32.67
CA ILE A 11 14.51 37.39 32.10
C ILE A 11 14.55 37.72 30.60
N ALA A 12 15.36 38.71 30.18
CA ALA A 12 15.57 39.02 28.77
C ALA A 12 16.30 37.88 28.04
N LEU A 13 17.27 37.20 28.67
CA LEU A 13 17.94 36.04 28.11
C LEU A 13 17.02 34.82 28.03
N LEU A 14 16.12 34.60 29.01
CA LEU A 14 15.08 33.56 28.92
C LEU A 14 14.05 33.86 27.83
N LEU A 15 13.73 35.14 27.57
CA LEU A 15 12.85 35.57 26.48
C LEU A 15 13.54 35.50 25.11
N ILE A 16 14.87 35.66 25.02
CA ILE A 16 15.65 35.53 23.78
C ILE A 16 15.96 34.04 23.47
N VAL A 17 16.00 33.16 24.46
CA VAL A 17 16.18 31.70 24.29
C VAL A 17 14.84 30.97 24.06
N GLN A 18 13.71 31.65 24.10
CA GLN A 18 12.60 31.29 23.21
C GLN A 18 13.03 31.67 21.80
N GLN A 19 13.89 30.85 21.18
CA GLN A 19 13.93 30.76 19.73
C GLN A 19 12.47 30.69 19.32
N SER A 20 12.01 31.69 18.58
CA SER A 20 10.79 31.60 17.79
C SER A 20 10.95 30.32 16.99
N LYS A 21 10.41 29.21 17.50
CA LYS A 21 10.34 27.95 16.77
C LYS A 21 9.56 28.32 15.52
N THR A 22 10.26 28.50 14.41
CA THR A 22 9.63 28.80 13.14
C THR A 22 8.74 27.60 12.84
N GLN A 23 7.43 27.81 12.98
CA GLN A 23 6.45 26.75 12.79
C GLN A 23 6.44 26.38 11.32
N ASN A 24 7.09 25.25 11.00
CA ASN A 24 7.28 24.79 9.65
C ASN A 24 6.60 23.43 9.50
N ALA A 25 5.86 23.26 8.41
CA ALA A 25 5.25 21.99 8.04
C ALA A 25 6.33 21.04 7.51
N ARG A 26 6.96 20.29 8.43
CA ARG A 26 7.98 19.27 8.14
C ARG A 26 7.73 18.00 8.95
N CYS A 27 8.04 16.84 8.39
CA CYS A 27 8.14 15.58 9.10
C CYS A 27 9.27 15.65 10.12
N LYS A 28 9.03 15.16 11.34
CA LYS A 28 10.02 15.16 12.43
C LYS A 28 10.18 13.78 13.01
N SER A 29 11.44 13.42 13.25
CA SER A 29 11.80 12.21 14.00
C SER A 29 11.68 12.43 15.52
N THR A 30 11.91 11.37 16.30
CA THR A 30 11.86 11.34 17.78
C THR A 30 12.71 12.41 18.46
N ALA A 31 13.83 12.81 17.85
CA ALA A 31 14.71 13.88 18.32
C ALA A 31 14.22 15.30 17.95
N ALA A 32 12.99 15.44 17.46
CA ALA A 32 12.42 16.65 16.87
C ALA A 32 13.23 17.22 15.69
N ASN A 33 14.13 16.43 15.11
CA ASN A 33 14.89 16.78 13.92
C ASN A 33 14.01 16.59 12.69
N ASN A 34 14.02 17.58 11.79
CA ASN A 34 13.37 17.48 10.50
C ASN A 34 13.99 16.32 9.70
N VAL A 35 13.14 15.47 9.15
CA VAL A 35 13.52 14.36 8.27
C VAL A 35 12.70 14.44 7.01
N ASP A 36 13.26 14.05 5.88
CA ASP A 36 12.57 14.18 4.60
C ASP A 36 11.42 13.18 4.44
N TRP A 37 11.54 12.03 5.09
CA TRP A 37 10.46 11.06 5.24
C TRP A 37 10.72 10.15 6.44
N TYR A 38 9.66 9.52 6.94
CA TYR A 38 9.76 8.40 7.87
C TYR A 38 8.65 7.37 7.67
N VAL A 39 8.94 6.13 8.06
CA VAL A 39 7.96 5.05 8.18
C VAL A 39 7.94 4.60 9.65
N LEU A 40 6.78 4.71 10.29
CA LEU A 40 6.55 4.28 11.67
C LEU A 40 5.66 3.05 11.68
N TYR A 41 6.06 2.01 12.39
CA TYR A 41 5.35 0.75 12.53
C TYR A 41 5.19 0.41 14.01
N LYS A 42 3.96 0.44 14.50
CA LYS A 42 3.58 -0.09 15.82
C LYS A 42 3.08 -1.51 15.65
N THR A 43 3.76 -2.51 16.22
CA THR A 43 3.28 -3.89 16.19
C THR A 43 2.14 -4.11 17.21
N PRO A 44 1.36 -5.21 17.10
CA PRO A 44 0.26 -5.49 18.01
C PRO A 44 0.69 -5.58 19.47
N ASP A 45 -0.20 -5.17 20.38
CA ASP A 45 0.00 -5.22 21.83
C ASP A 45 1.20 -4.39 22.37
N GLN A 46 1.88 -3.64 21.49
CA GLN A 46 2.92 -2.67 21.87
C GLN A 46 2.36 -1.25 21.99
N VAL A 47 2.96 -0.50 22.92
CA VAL A 47 2.76 0.96 23.07
C VAL A 47 4.00 1.75 22.60
N THR A 48 5.09 1.08 22.24
CA THR A 48 6.20 1.65 21.46
C THR A 48 6.00 1.33 19.98
N ALA A 49 6.56 2.16 19.11
CA ALA A 49 6.66 1.87 17.69
C ALA A 49 8.12 1.79 17.27
N LYS A 50 8.35 1.13 16.14
CA LYS A 50 9.60 1.13 15.41
C LYS A 50 9.54 2.20 14.32
N ILE A 51 10.66 2.84 14.00
CA ILE A 51 10.76 3.88 12.99
C ILE A 51 11.97 3.68 12.08
N ILE A 52 11.81 4.05 10.82
CA ILE A 52 12.86 4.23 9.81
C ILE A 52 12.75 5.67 9.32
N THR A 53 13.86 6.38 9.17
CA THR A 53 13.88 7.78 8.69
C THR A 53 14.81 7.96 7.50
N SER A 54 14.66 9.07 6.79
CA SER A 54 15.60 9.44 5.72
C SER A 54 17.04 9.66 6.21
N ALA A 55 17.23 10.06 7.48
CA ALA A 55 18.55 10.27 8.07
C ALA A 55 19.18 8.97 8.62
N ALA A 56 18.34 8.01 9.02
CA ALA A 56 18.74 6.71 9.55
C ALA A 56 17.84 5.62 8.95
N PRO A 57 18.21 5.05 7.79
CA PRO A 57 17.37 4.11 7.05
C PRO A 57 17.51 2.68 7.59
N GLN A 58 17.39 2.50 8.90
CA GLN A 58 17.39 1.22 9.62
C GLN A 58 16.27 1.26 10.67
N TRP A 59 15.81 0.10 11.15
CA TRP A 59 14.86 0.06 12.27
C TRP A 59 15.50 0.63 13.53
N ALA A 60 14.76 1.51 14.20
CA ALA A 60 15.06 2.01 15.53
C ALA A 60 13.78 2.03 16.37
N ASP A 61 13.94 1.96 17.70
CA ASP A 61 12.83 2.26 18.60
C ASP A 61 12.48 3.75 18.52
N GLU A 62 11.19 4.06 18.60
CA GLU A 62 10.76 5.41 18.95
C GLU A 62 11.33 5.81 20.32
N GLY A 63 11.64 7.10 20.50
CA GLY A 63 12.24 7.60 21.73
C GLY A 63 11.35 7.43 22.95
N ALA A 64 10.04 7.68 22.81
CA ALA A 64 9.04 7.52 23.85
C ALA A 64 7.89 6.60 23.39
N VAL A 65 7.15 6.06 24.38
CA VAL A 65 5.90 5.35 24.14
C VAL A 65 4.85 6.28 23.51
N LEU A 66 3.99 5.73 22.67
CA LEU A 66 2.93 6.47 21.97
C LEU A 66 1.89 7.07 22.92
N THR A 67 1.78 6.59 24.17
CA THR A 67 0.93 7.18 25.21
C THR A 67 1.51 8.47 25.79
N ALA A 68 2.81 8.73 25.62
CA ALA A 68 3.43 9.96 26.06
C ALA A 68 3.02 11.13 25.14
N ASN A 69 2.99 12.35 25.69
CA ASN A 69 2.64 13.57 24.97
C ASN A 69 3.84 14.26 24.30
N ALA A 70 5.01 13.62 24.27
CA ALA A 70 6.25 14.10 23.67
C ALA A 70 7.24 12.95 23.48
N GLY A 71 8.33 13.19 22.73
CA GLY A 71 9.45 12.25 22.58
C GLY A 71 9.27 11.20 21.47
N HIS A 72 8.21 11.31 20.67
CA HIS A 72 7.96 10.46 19.51
C HIS A 72 7.60 11.26 18.25
N ALA A 73 7.77 10.64 17.09
CA ALA A 73 7.70 11.27 15.78
C ALA A 73 6.31 11.82 15.44
N LEU A 74 5.24 11.14 15.87
CA LEU A 74 3.87 11.60 15.60
C LEU A 74 3.56 12.91 16.31
N VAL A 75 3.85 13.02 17.61
CA VAL A 75 3.68 14.29 18.33
C VAL A 75 4.59 15.37 17.76
N SER A 76 5.85 15.04 17.47
CA SER A 76 6.81 16.02 16.97
C SER A 76 6.38 16.59 15.61
N THR A 77 5.91 15.74 14.70
CA THR A 77 5.41 16.13 13.38
C THR A 77 4.09 16.90 13.48
N LEU A 78 3.22 16.52 14.42
CA LEU A 78 1.87 17.07 14.57
C LEU A 78 1.77 18.16 15.65
N GLU A 79 2.88 18.73 16.13
CA GLU A 79 2.86 19.69 17.24
C GLU A 79 1.91 20.88 16.98
N SER A 80 1.88 21.38 15.74
CA SER A 80 0.99 22.46 15.32
C SER A 80 -0.44 22.01 15.01
N TRP A 81 -0.66 20.70 14.82
CA TRP A 81 -1.98 20.11 14.61
C TRP A 81 -2.73 19.84 15.92
N LEU A 82 -1.98 19.59 17.01
CA LEU A 82 -2.51 19.25 18.34
C LEU A 82 -2.94 20.47 19.17
N VAL A 83 -2.90 21.66 18.57
CA VAL A 83 -3.34 22.94 19.14
C VAL A 83 -4.18 23.65 18.08
N PRO A 84 -4.92 24.74 18.43
CA PRO A 84 -5.56 25.57 17.42
C PRO A 84 -4.53 25.95 16.34
N LEU A 85 -4.84 25.60 15.08
CA LEU A 85 -3.86 25.66 13.98
C LEU A 85 -3.29 27.09 13.86
N PRO A 86 -1.96 27.28 13.91
CA PRO A 86 -1.33 28.59 13.74
C PRO A 86 -1.69 29.23 12.40
N ASN A 87 -1.87 30.55 12.37
CA ASN A 87 -2.19 31.33 11.16
C ASN A 87 -1.06 31.32 10.09
N THR A 88 0.14 30.90 10.47
CA THR A 88 1.28 30.70 9.56
C THR A 88 1.20 29.39 8.78
N LEU A 89 0.24 28.51 9.12
CA LEU A 89 0.07 27.19 8.53
C LEU A 89 -1.31 27.06 7.89
N SER A 90 -1.40 26.13 6.95
CA SER A 90 -2.66 25.63 6.38
C SER A 90 -2.66 24.12 6.47
N ALA A 91 -3.81 23.50 6.71
CA ALA A 91 -3.88 22.05 6.84
C ALA A 91 -5.23 21.46 6.42
N VAL A 92 -5.19 20.18 6.06
CA VAL A 92 -6.37 19.35 5.75
C VAL A 92 -6.19 17.99 6.42
N GLY A 93 -7.21 17.56 7.15
CA GLY A 93 -7.32 16.21 7.71
C GLY A 93 -8.41 15.43 7.00
N TYR A 94 -8.09 14.19 6.61
CA TYR A 94 -9.03 13.31 5.94
C TYR A 94 -8.98 11.90 6.52
N SER A 95 -10.13 11.23 6.57
CA SER A 95 -10.23 9.87 7.12
C SER A 95 -11.53 9.21 6.70
N ASN A 96 -11.51 7.91 6.44
CA ASN A 96 -12.75 7.14 6.32
C ASN A 96 -13.42 6.89 7.68
N GLN A 97 -12.70 7.05 8.80
CA GLN A 97 -13.20 6.93 10.18
C GLN A 97 -12.62 8.09 11.01
N PRO A 98 -13.17 9.31 10.87
CA PRO A 98 -12.63 10.50 11.50
C PRO A 98 -12.68 10.45 13.03
N PRO A 99 -11.80 11.20 13.72
CA PRO A 99 -11.83 11.30 15.18
C PRO A 99 -13.16 11.88 15.67
N GLY A 100 -13.66 11.39 16.80
CA GLY A 100 -14.93 11.84 17.40
C GLY A 100 -16.20 11.20 16.82
N PHE A 101 -16.10 10.39 15.76
CA PHE A 101 -17.24 9.68 15.19
C PHE A 101 -17.20 8.17 15.51
N SER A 102 -18.35 7.61 15.90
CA SER A 102 -18.55 6.17 16.13
C SER A 102 -19.60 5.61 15.17
N GLY A 103 -19.41 4.37 14.69
CA GLY A 103 -20.36 3.71 13.80
C GLY A 103 -20.42 4.26 12.37
N PHE A 104 -19.56 5.24 12.04
CA PHE A 104 -19.46 5.83 10.72
C PHE A 104 -18.21 5.35 10.00
N THR A 105 -18.36 4.85 8.78
CA THR A 105 -17.25 4.59 7.87
C THR A 105 -17.65 4.97 6.45
N THR A 106 -16.73 5.57 5.69
CA THR A 106 -16.95 5.79 4.26
C THR A 106 -16.50 4.58 3.43
N ASP A 107 -16.76 4.65 2.12
CA ASP A 107 -16.24 3.69 1.14
C ASP A 107 -14.79 3.97 0.74
N SER A 108 -14.08 4.84 1.46
CA SER A 108 -12.64 4.97 1.38
C SER A 108 -11.96 4.11 2.44
N THR A 109 -10.67 3.83 2.22
CA THR A 109 -9.77 3.27 3.24
C THR A 109 -8.70 4.27 3.68
N SER A 110 -8.62 5.43 3.01
CA SER A 110 -7.57 6.42 3.19
C SER A 110 -7.77 7.27 4.43
N LYS A 111 -6.66 7.56 5.12
CA LYS A 111 -6.58 8.48 6.26
C LYS A 111 -5.25 9.23 6.23
N GLY A 112 -5.25 10.50 6.60
CA GLY A 112 -4.04 11.30 6.59
C GLY A 112 -4.25 12.78 6.85
N ILE A 113 -3.13 13.49 6.90
CA ILE A 113 -3.04 14.93 7.14
C ILE A 113 -2.08 15.52 6.12
N ILE A 114 -2.48 16.63 5.50
CA ILE A 114 -1.58 17.48 4.72
C ILE A 114 -1.44 18.80 5.49
N MET A 115 -0.22 19.24 5.71
CA MET A 115 0.06 20.54 6.31
C MET A 115 1.05 21.31 5.45
N MET A 116 0.83 22.61 5.31
CA MET A 116 1.59 23.50 4.44
C MET A 116 2.01 24.72 5.24
N THR A 117 3.23 25.19 5.01
CA THR A 117 3.71 26.47 5.51
C THR A 117 3.21 27.57 4.56
N ASN A 118 2.51 28.59 5.08
CA ASN A 118 1.88 29.59 4.21
C ASN A 118 2.91 30.48 3.50
N ALA A 119 4.03 30.76 4.18
CA ALA A 119 5.06 31.68 3.68
C ALA A 119 6.18 30.99 2.88
N GLN A 120 6.23 29.66 2.84
CA GLN A 120 7.34 28.90 2.25
C GLN A 120 6.82 27.68 1.48
N PRO A 121 7.52 27.22 0.43
CA PRO A 121 7.11 26.05 -0.36
C PRO A 121 7.40 24.72 0.36
N GLN A 122 7.06 24.62 1.65
CA GLN A 122 7.32 23.47 2.50
C GLN A 122 6.01 22.91 3.03
N SER A 123 5.80 21.62 2.83
CA SER A 123 4.63 20.88 3.27
C SER A 123 5.04 19.48 3.70
N PHE A 124 4.21 18.85 4.53
CA PHE A 124 4.28 17.41 4.74
C PHE A 124 2.96 16.74 4.40
N TRP A 125 3.05 15.47 4.03
CA TRP A 125 1.91 14.58 3.87
C TRP A 125 2.10 13.35 4.76
N LEU A 126 1.20 13.17 5.71
CA LEU A 126 1.14 12.03 6.62
C LEU A 126 -0.01 11.12 6.22
N VAL A 127 0.25 9.83 6.03
CA VAL A 127 -0.75 8.80 5.74
C VAL A 127 -0.65 7.71 6.79
N HIS A 128 -1.78 7.20 7.29
CA HIS A 128 -1.79 6.23 8.39
C HIS A 128 -2.95 5.25 8.34
N THR A 129 -2.86 4.19 9.16
CA THR A 129 -3.93 3.19 9.30
C THR A 129 -4.79 3.34 10.55
N MET A 130 -4.43 4.24 11.47
CA MET A 130 -5.11 4.44 12.76
C MET A 130 -6.54 5.00 12.59
N PRO A 131 -7.61 4.27 12.96
CA PRO A 131 -8.98 4.79 12.96
C PRO A 131 -9.23 5.73 14.15
N ARG A 132 -10.11 6.72 13.97
CA ARG A 132 -10.57 7.66 15.03
C ARG A 132 -9.43 8.39 15.76
N ALA A 133 -8.26 8.51 15.14
CA ALA A 133 -7.08 9.16 15.69
C ALA A 133 -6.85 10.55 15.07
N LEU A 134 -5.92 11.30 15.66
CA LEU A 134 -5.39 12.57 15.12
C LEU A 134 -6.46 13.67 14.94
N ALA A 135 -7.24 13.92 16.00
CA ALA A 135 -8.07 15.12 16.09
C ALA A 135 -7.22 16.40 16.02
N ASN A 136 -7.72 17.42 15.31
CA ASN A 136 -7.10 18.73 15.29
C ASN A 136 -7.49 19.52 16.54
N GLY A 137 -6.59 20.39 17.02
CA GLY A 137 -6.92 21.37 18.06
C GLY A 137 -7.02 20.81 19.46
N VAL A 138 -6.65 19.53 19.65
CA VAL A 138 -6.71 18.85 20.94
C VAL A 138 -5.36 18.22 21.29
N ALA A 139 -5.05 18.21 22.59
CA ALA A 139 -3.84 17.62 23.12
C ALA A 139 -3.72 16.14 22.71
N TRP A 140 -2.48 15.68 22.55
CA TRP A 140 -2.20 14.30 22.20
C TRP A 140 -2.81 13.32 23.20
N ALA A 141 -3.52 12.33 22.66
CA ALA A 141 -3.99 11.17 23.41
C ALA A 141 -3.92 9.94 22.51
N TRP A 142 -3.27 8.89 22.99
CA TRP A 142 -3.27 7.60 22.31
C TRP A 142 -4.57 6.86 22.60
N PRO A 143 -5.40 6.53 21.58
CA PRO A 143 -6.62 5.77 21.82
C PRO A 143 -6.27 4.33 22.20
N ALA A 144 -6.74 3.88 23.36
CA ALA A 144 -6.45 2.54 23.90
C ALA A 144 -6.83 1.40 22.94
N ASP A 145 -7.89 1.59 22.14
CA ASP A 145 -8.37 0.63 21.13
C ASP A 145 -7.35 0.35 20.00
N LEU A 146 -6.33 1.20 19.85
CA LEU A 146 -5.26 1.01 18.87
C LEU A 146 -4.11 0.15 19.40
N THR A 147 -3.98 -0.04 20.71
CA THR A 147 -2.90 -0.84 21.30
C THR A 147 -2.97 -2.32 20.86
N PRO A 148 -4.13 -3.00 20.88
CA PRO A 148 -4.22 -4.41 20.51
C PRO A 148 -3.90 -4.71 19.03
N GLN A 149 -3.84 -3.68 18.18
CA GLN A 149 -3.65 -3.83 16.74
C GLN A 149 -2.35 -3.20 16.25
N GLY A 150 -1.76 -3.78 15.21
CA GLY A 150 -0.64 -3.20 14.48
C GLY A 150 -1.09 -2.03 13.62
N HIS A 151 -0.31 -0.94 13.62
CA HIS A 151 -0.61 0.28 12.86
C HIS A 151 0.66 0.84 12.22
N MET A 152 0.49 1.52 11.09
CA MET A 152 1.60 2.13 10.37
C MET A 152 1.24 3.57 9.98
N ALA A 153 2.27 4.42 9.96
CA ALA A 153 2.19 5.78 9.43
C ALA A 153 3.42 6.06 8.55
N VAL A 154 3.20 6.81 7.46
CA VAL A 154 4.25 7.28 6.57
C VAL A 154 4.12 8.78 6.45
N CYS A 155 5.19 9.50 6.74
CA CYS A 155 5.28 10.95 6.53
C CYS A 155 6.30 11.24 5.45
N VAL A 156 5.95 12.14 4.54
CA VAL A 156 6.85 12.63 3.49
C VAL A 156 6.80 14.14 3.42
N ASP A 157 7.96 14.78 3.40
CA ASP A 157 8.10 16.19 3.10
C ASP A 157 8.02 16.41 1.60
N VAL A 158 7.21 17.37 1.19
CA VAL A 158 6.96 17.69 -0.22
C VAL A 158 6.91 19.19 -0.40
N SER A 159 7.18 19.64 -1.63
CA SER A 159 6.93 21.03 -1.99
C SER A 159 5.44 21.34 -1.91
N THR A 160 5.09 22.57 -1.52
CA THR A 160 3.69 23.05 -1.54
C THR A 160 3.06 22.96 -2.93
N GLN A 161 3.85 23.08 -4.00
CA GLN A 161 3.36 22.91 -5.38
C GLN A 161 2.95 21.45 -5.66
N THR A 162 3.60 20.48 -5.03
CA THR A 162 3.28 19.04 -5.17
C THR A 162 1.94 18.65 -4.57
N VAL A 163 1.40 19.45 -3.64
CA VAL A 163 0.13 19.16 -2.94
C VAL A 163 -1.05 19.01 -3.91
N THR A 164 -1.07 19.71 -5.06
CA THR A 164 -2.13 19.52 -6.07
C THR A 164 -2.12 18.11 -6.68
N LEU A 165 -0.95 17.48 -6.81
CA LEU A 165 -0.83 16.09 -7.31
C LEU A 165 -1.34 15.11 -6.26
N ILE A 166 -1.03 15.35 -4.98
CA ILE A 166 -1.59 14.57 -3.87
C ILE A 166 -3.11 14.73 -3.84
N ALA A 167 -3.63 15.96 -3.99
CA ALA A 167 -5.06 16.21 -4.06
C ALA A 167 -5.73 15.48 -5.24
N SER A 168 -5.07 15.44 -6.41
CA SER A 168 -5.55 14.66 -7.56
C SER A 168 -5.64 13.16 -7.24
N ALA A 169 -4.66 12.61 -6.52
CA ALA A 169 -4.73 11.23 -6.04
C ALA A 169 -5.87 11.05 -5.02
N LEU A 170 -6.06 12.00 -4.09
CA LEU A 170 -7.13 11.95 -3.08
C LEU A 170 -8.53 11.98 -3.68
N VAL A 171 -8.75 12.68 -4.80
CA VAL A 171 -10.02 12.61 -5.55
C VAL A 171 -10.36 11.16 -5.90
N TYR A 172 -9.37 10.36 -6.30
CA TYR A 172 -9.52 8.94 -6.59
C TYR A 172 -9.51 8.04 -5.36
N GLN A 173 -9.24 8.58 -4.17
CA GLN A 173 -9.34 7.85 -2.91
C GLN A 173 -10.68 8.09 -2.21
N ASN A 174 -11.43 9.12 -2.63
CA ASN A 174 -12.73 9.50 -2.11
C ASN A 174 -12.80 9.60 -0.56
N PRO A 175 -11.80 10.18 0.13
CA PRO A 175 -11.83 10.25 1.59
C PRO A 175 -12.82 11.31 2.06
N LEU A 176 -13.27 11.20 3.31
CA LEU A 176 -13.99 12.29 3.97
C LEU A 176 -12.99 13.30 4.54
N ILE A 177 -13.14 14.57 4.18
CA ILE A 177 -12.42 15.67 4.81
C ILE A 177 -13.11 16.01 6.13
N TYR A 178 -12.42 15.86 7.26
CA TYR A 178 -12.96 16.15 8.59
C TYR A 178 -12.43 17.45 9.19
N PHE A 179 -11.36 18.00 8.60
CA PHE A 179 -10.80 19.29 8.99
C PHE A 179 -10.19 19.97 7.77
N SER A 180 -10.40 21.28 7.63
CA SER A 180 -9.70 22.10 6.66
C SER A 180 -9.53 23.53 7.18
N ASN A 181 -8.35 24.09 6.98
CA ASN A 181 -8.07 25.50 7.18
C ASN A 181 -6.98 25.89 6.19
N ILE A 182 -7.35 26.61 5.12
CA ILE A 182 -6.44 26.98 4.03
C ILE A 182 -6.41 28.50 3.89
N ALA A 183 -5.21 29.08 4.02
CA ALA A 183 -5.00 30.50 3.83
C ALA A 183 -5.41 30.95 2.41
N PRO A 184 -6.07 32.12 2.25
CA PRO A 184 -6.57 32.58 0.95
C PRO A 184 -5.54 32.56 -0.18
N ALA A 185 -4.28 32.91 0.11
CA ALA A 185 -3.19 32.89 -0.86
C ALA A 185 -2.91 31.48 -1.43
N LEU A 186 -3.02 30.43 -0.61
CA LEU A 186 -2.84 29.06 -1.06
C LEU A 186 -4.05 28.55 -1.83
N GLN A 187 -5.27 28.99 -1.51
CA GLN A 187 -6.48 28.55 -2.21
C GLN A 187 -6.41 28.79 -3.73
N ALA A 188 -5.83 29.92 -4.15
CA ALA A 188 -5.65 30.26 -5.56
C ALA A 188 -4.75 29.27 -6.31
N THR A 189 -3.77 28.69 -5.62
CA THR A 189 -2.80 27.73 -6.19
C THR A 189 -3.23 26.27 -6.00
N GLN A 190 -4.01 25.97 -4.96
CA GLN A 190 -4.42 24.62 -4.57
C GLN A 190 -5.87 24.31 -5.01
N GLN A 191 -6.23 24.66 -6.24
CA GLN A 191 -7.62 24.56 -6.72
C GLN A 191 -8.18 23.13 -6.65
N THR A 192 -7.36 22.11 -6.95
CA THR A 192 -7.76 20.70 -6.84
C THR A 192 -8.09 20.31 -5.40
N LEU A 193 -7.29 20.79 -4.44
CA LEU A 193 -7.53 20.57 -3.02
C LEU A 193 -8.77 21.32 -2.55
N MET A 194 -8.98 22.56 -3.01
CA MET A 194 -10.19 23.32 -2.67
C MET A 194 -11.45 22.63 -3.18
N LYS A 195 -11.44 22.10 -4.41
CA LYS A 195 -12.55 21.28 -4.93
C LYS A 195 -12.80 20.06 -4.04
N LEU A 196 -11.76 19.35 -3.64
CA LEU A 196 -11.87 18.22 -2.71
C LEU A 196 -12.50 18.63 -1.37
N ILE A 197 -12.12 19.78 -0.82
CA ILE A 197 -12.66 20.33 0.45
C ILE A 197 -14.14 20.74 0.30
N SER A 198 -14.50 21.41 -0.80
CA SER A 198 -15.87 21.87 -1.05
C SER A 198 -16.86 20.73 -1.31
N GLY A 199 -16.37 19.51 -1.54
CA GLY A 199 -17.17 18.32 -1.80
C GLY A 199 -16.59 17.52 -2.95
N LEU A 200 -16.61 16.20 -2.80
CA LEU A 200 -16.08 15.29 -3.81
C LEU A 200 -16.81 15.48 -5.15
N THR A 201 -16.05 15.85 -6.19
CA THR A 201 -16.60 15.83 -7.55
C THR A 201 -16.70 14.38 -8.01
N PRO A 202 -17.91 13.85 -8.26
CA PRO A 202 -18.06 12.45 -8.59
C PRO A 202 -17.42 12.16 -9.95
N ILE A 203 -16.43 11.26 -9.96
CA ILE A 203 -15.88 10.70 -11.18
C ILE A 203 -16.79 9.56 -11.63
N LEU A 204 -17.61 9.82 -12.63
CA LEU A 204 -18.61 8.87 -13.14
C LEU A 204 -18.17 8.13 -14.40
N THR A 205 -17.09 8.57 -15.04
CA THR A 205 -16.56 7.98 -16.27
C THR A 205 -15.16 7.39 -16.05
N PRO A 206 -14.84 6.25 -16.69
CA PRO A 206 -13.49 5.69 -16.65
C PRO A 206 -12.43 6.67 -17.23
N PRO A 207 -11.16 6.56 -16.82
CA PRO A 207 -10.61 5.55 -15.90
C PRO A 207 -10.91 5.84 -14.43
N PHE A 208 -11.24 4.79 -13.67
CA PHE A 208 -11.53 4.86 -12.21
C PHE A 208 -10.29 4.63 -11.32
N ALA A 209 -9.11 4.67 -11.92
CA ALA A 209 -7.83 4.60 -11.24
C ALA A 209 -6.93 5.73 -11.74
N ASN A 210 -6.09 6.23 -10.85
CA ASN A 210 -5.18 7.33 -11.11
C ASN A 210 -3.78 6.98 -10.62
N THR A 211 -2.77 7.54 -11.29
CA THR A 211 -1.37 7.41 -10.90
C THR A 211 -0.73 8.79 -10.92
N GLN A 212 -0.13 9.18 -9.79
CA GLN A 212 0.64 10.41 -9.65
C GLN A 212 2.08 10.06 -9.32
N THR A 213 3.02 10.85 -9.81
CA THR A 213 4.43 10.76 -9.43
C THR A 213 4.85 12.05 -8.78
N ILE A 214 5.47 11.96 -7.62
CA ILE A 214 5.99 13.09 -6.86
C ILE A 214 7.41 12.79 -6.39
N ARG A 215 8.05 13.76 -5.76
CA ARG A 215 9.35 13.61 -5.11
C ARG A 215 9.28 14.22 -3.72
N THR A 216 10.09 13.69 -2.81
CA THR A 216 10.29 14.34 -1.52
C THR A 216 11.09 15.64 -1.67
N LEU A 217 11.23 16.41 -0.58
CA LEU A 217 11.67 17.80 -0.61
C LEU A 217 13.19 17.99 -0.46
N ALA A 218 13.93 16.99 0.04
CA ALA A 218 15.38 17.09 0.25
C ALA A 218 16.17 17.17 -1.07
N ALA A 219 16.59 18.39 -1.42
CA ALA A 219 17.35 18.66 -2.63
C ALA A 219 18.62 17.80 -2.74
N GLY A 220 18.80 17.10 -3.86
CA GLY A 220 19.93 16.20 -4.12
C GLY A 220 19.85 14.82 -3.45
N ALA A 221 18.80 14.57 -2.65
CA ALA A 221 18.50 13.29 -2.02
C ALA A 221 17.00 12.95 -2.15
N GLU A 222 16.33 13.48 -3.19
CA GLU A 222 14.91 13.33 -3.37
C GLU A 222 14.53 11.87 -3.63
N VAL A 223 13.58 11.36 -2.86
CA VAL A 223 13.01 10.02 -3.06
C VAL A 223 11.82 10.12 -4.03
N PRO A 224 11.86 9.45 -5.19
CA PRO A 224 10.69 9.31 -6.06
C PRO A 224 9.56 8.57 -5.34
N ILE A 225 8.34 9.08 -5.49
CA ILE A 225 7.13 8.46 -4.94
C ILE A 225 6.09 8.30 -6.04
N THR A 226 5.57 7.08 -6.18
CA THR A 226 4.42 6.81 -7.06
C THR A 226 3.18 6.55 -6.22
N ILE A 227 2.11 7.32 -6.46
CA ILE A 227 0.82 7.19 -5.77
C ILE A 227 -0.17 6.53 -6.72
N PHE A 228 -0.58 5.30 -6.41
CA PHE A 228 -1.68 4.62 -7.06
C PHE A 228 -2.97 4.86 -6.28
N SER A 229 -4.05 5.22 -6.95
CA SER A 229 -5.35 5.44 -6.32
C SER A 229 -6.47 4.82 -7.14
N LYS A 230 -7.53 4.37 -6.47
CA LYS A 230 -8.69 3.75 -7.13
C LYS A 230 -9.99 4.13 -6.42
N LEU A 231 -11.05 4.28 -7.22
CA LEU A 231 -12.41 4.47 -6.74
C LEU A 231 -13.16 3.14 -6.61
N SER A 232 -14.04 3.06 -5.62
CA SER A 232 -14.92 1.90 -5.38
C SER A 232 -15.82 1.58 -6.58
N ILE A 233 -16.32 2.59 -7.29
CA ILE A 233 -17.17 2.42 -8.48
C ILE A 233 -16.50 1.57 -9.58
N GLY A 234 -15.18 1.64 -9.67
CA GLY A 234 -14.43 0.90 -10.69
C GLY A 234 -14.28 -0.59 -10.40
N ARG A 235 -14.54 -1.04 -9.16
CA ARG A 235 -14.35 -2.43 -8.72
C ARG A 235 -13.01 -3.04 -9.15
N ILE A 236 -11.95 -2.21 -9.11
CA ILE A 236 -10.60 -2.61 -9.50
C ILE A 236 -9.89 -3.19 -8.28
N GLU A 237 -9.19 -4.30 -8.47
CA GLU A 237 -8.39 -4.94 -7.44
C GLU A 237 -7.02 -4.25 -7.32
N MET A 238 -6.66 -3.74 -6.13
CA MET A 238 -5.45 -2.92 -5.96
C MET A 238 -4.15 -3.65 -6.32
N TYR A 239 -3.96 -4.89 -5.89
CA TYR A 239 -2.65 -5.56 -5.91
C TYR A 239 -2.29 -6.11 -7.30
N ALA A 240 -3.05 -7.07 -7.82
CA ALA A 240 -2.82 -7.72 -9.10
C ALA A 240 -3.26 -6.86 -10.31
N LYS A 241 -4.30 -6.03 -10.18
CA LYS A 241 -4.79 -5.22 -11.34
C LYS A 241 -4.20 -3.82 -11.43
N ILE A 242 -3.71 -3.25 -10.33
CA ILE A 242 -3.02 -1.95 -10.34
C ILE A 242 -1.52 -2.16 -10.09
N LEU A 243 -1.11 -2.58 -8.89
CA LEU A 243 0.31 -2.57 -8.51
C LEU A 243 1.17 -3.51 -9.35
N ALA A 244 0.91 -4.82 -9.33
CA ALA A 244 1.72 -5.80 -10.05
C ALA A 244 1.80 -5.50 -11.56
N ARG A 245 0.69 -5.02 -12.16
CA ARG A 245 0.63 -4.63 -13.58
C ARG A 245 1.38 -3.34 -13.88
N LYS A 246 1.11 -2.26 -13.16
CA LYS A 246 1.71 -0.95 -13.41
C LYS A 246 3.20 -0.95 -13.07
N LEU A 247 3.58 -1.68 -12.01
CA LEU A 247 4.98 -1.87 -11.63
C LEU A 247 5.68 -2.90 -12.49
N LYS A 248 4.97 -3.74 -13.27
CA LYS A 248 5.54 -4.84 -14.05
C LYS A 248 6.48 -5.70 -13.19
N ALA A 249 6.01 -6.09 -12.02
CA ALA A 249 6.81 -6.80 -11.03
C ALA A 249 5.98 -7.81 -10.24
N ASN A 250 6.65 -8.82 -9.68
CA ASN A 250 6.08 -9.64 -8.63
C ASN A 250 6.08 -8.85 -7.33
N ILE A 251 5.02 -8.98 -6.56
CA ILE A 251 4.84 -8.24 -5.32
C ILE A 251 4.59 -9.21 -4.16
N ARG A 252 5.22 -8.95 -3.02
CA ARG A 252 4.97 -9.63 -1.76
C ARG A 252 4.15 -8.72 -0.86
N ILE A 253 3.04 -9.24 -0.35
CA ILE A 253 2.04 -8.40 0.33
C ILE A 253 1.82 -8.81 1.78
N TRP A 254 1.78 -7.82 2.66
CA TRP A 254 1.23 -7.94 4.00
C TRP A 254 -0.03 -7.11 4.07
N ALA A 255 -1.19 -7.76 4.18
CA ALA A 255 -2.48 -7.08 4.34
C ALA A 255 -3.50 -8.00 5.03
N LYS A 256 -4.54 -7.43 5.64
CA LYS A 256 -5.64 -8.23 6.19
C LYS A 256 -6.31 -9.04 5.07
N THR A 257 -6.56 -10.33 5.33
CA THR A 257 -7.20 -11.25 4.38
C THR A 257 -8.28 -12.07 5.08
N ASP A 258 -9.33 -12.40 4.34
CA ASP A 258 -10.41 -13.32 4.72
C ASP A 258 -10.27 -14.66 3.99
N ASN A 259 -9.11 -14.92 3.38
CA ASN A 259 -8.87 -16.08 2.54
C ASN A 259 -9.74 -16.14 1.26
N SER A 260 -10.41 -15.06 0.84
CA SER A 260 -11.13 -15.03 -0.45
C SER A 260 -10.18 -14.84 -1.65
N LEU A 261 -9.00 -14.27 -1.43
CA LEU A 261 -7.90 -14.13 -2.38
C LEU A 261 -6.66 -14.83 -1.82
N GLY A 262 -5.88 -15.48 -2.68
CA GLY A 262 -4.66 -16.20 -2.31
C GLY A 262 -3.46 -15.74 -3.12
N SER A 263 -2.29 -16.33 -2.84
CA SER A 263 -1.12 -16.11 -3.68
C SER A 263 -1.40 -16.57 -5.12
N THR A 264 -1.01 -15.75 -6.09
CA THR A 264 -1.10 -16.08 -7.51
C THR A 264 0.21 -16.70 -8.00
N GLY A 265 0.15 -17.47 -9.08
CA GLY A 265 1.31 -18.11 -9.73
C GLY A 265 1.03 -18.35 -11.22
N GLY A 266 2.00 -18.92 -11.95
CA GLY A 266 1.81 -19.39 -13.33
C GLY A 266 2.73 -18.79 -14.41
N GLY A 267 3.58 -17.80 -14.09
CA GLY A 267 4.46 -17.15 -15.08
C GLY A 267 5.69 -16.45 -14.47
N LYS A 268 6.31 -15.49 -15.18
CA LYS A 268 7.55 -14.80 -14.73
C LYS A 268 7.33 -13.50 -13.93
N ILE A 269 6.33 -12.68 -14.29
CA ILE A 269 6.06 -11.34 -13.70
C ILE A 269 4.55 -11.17 -13.48
N GLY A 270 4.15 -10.35 -12.48
CA GLY A 270 2.77 -9.92 -12.26
C GLY A 270 2.05 -10.66 -11.14
N PHE A 271 2.78 -11.41 -10.30
CA PHE A 271 2.19 -12.21 -9.22
C PHE A 271 2.07 -11.44 -7.91
N VAL A 272 1.04 -11.81 -7.16
CA VAL A 272 0.83 -11.39 -5.78
C VAL A 272 1.17 -12.58 -4.89
N LYS A 273 2.21 -12.44 -4.07
CA LYS A 273 2.65 -13.45 -3.11
C LYS A 273 2.24 -12.99 -1.71
N VAL A 274 1.36 -13.71 -1.05
CA VAL A 274 0.92 -13.36 0.31
C VAL A 274 2.04 -13.74 1.28
N VAL A 275 2.52 -12.80 2.09
CA VAL A 275 3.55 -13.07 3.11
C VAL A 275 3.01 -14.07 4.14
N GLN A 276 3.85 -14.96 4.66
CA GLN A 276 3.43 -15.91 5.69
C GLN A 276 3.31 -15.19 7.04
N SER A 277 2.22 -15.45 7.78
CA SER A 277 2.03 -15.00 9.16
C SER A 277 2.60 -16.05 10.12
N PRO A 278 3.25 -15.69 11.24
CA PRO A 278 3.56 -14.32 11.67
C PRO A 278 4.78 -13.72 10.94
N ILE A 279 4.88 -12.39 10.95
CA ILE A 279 6.10 -11.65 10.58
C ILE A 279 6.83 -11.15 11.83
N THR A 280 8.11 -10.80 11.68
CA THR A 280 8.90 -10.14 12.71
C THR A 280 9.37 -8.78 12.21
N VAL A 281 9.02 -7.71 12.93
CA VAL A 281 9.46 -6.33 12.68
C VAL A 281 10.38 -5.95 13.83
N ASP A 282 11.70 -5.95 13.58
CA ASP A 282 12.73 -5.64 14.59
C ASP A 282 12.49 -6.32 15.96
N ASN A 283 12.53 -7.65 15.96
CA ASN A 283 12.28 -8.52 17.12
C ASN A 283 10.87 -8.48 17.72
N GLN A 284 9.93 -7.74 17.13
CA GLN A 284 8.52 -7.73 17.52
C GLN A 284 7.67 -8.55 16.54
N GLN A 285 6.88 -9.49 17.05
CA GLN A 285 6.01 -10.29 16.20
C GLN A 285 4.71 -9.56 15.85
N SER A 286 4.24 -9.77 14.63
CA SER A 286 2.91 -9.35 14.20
C SER A 286 2.19 -10.49 13.49
N THR A 287 0.95 -10.73 13.87
CA THR A 287 0.05 -11.65 13.16
C THR A 287 -0.90 -10.86 12.29
N ARG A 288 -1.26 -11.44 11.15
CA ARG A 288 -2.13 -10.79 10.16
C ARG A 288 -3.49 -10.39 10.74
N GLU A 289 -4.02 -11.16 11.68
CA GLU A 289 -5.33 -10.95 12.31
C GLU A 289 -5.33 -9.74 13.23
N LYS A 290 -4.19 -9.47 13.87
CA LYS A 290 -3.98 -8.34 14.78
C LYS A 290 -3.31 -7.16 14.11
N ASP A 291 -3.10 -7.14 12.79
CA ASP A 291 -2.38 -6.06 12.13
C ASP A 291 -3.27 -5.32 11.12
N SER A 292 -3.44 -4.01 11.33
CA SER A 292 -4.15 -3.11 10.42
C SER A 292 -3.22 -2.40 9.45
N SER A 293 -1.91 -2.55 9.59
CA SER A 293 -0.93 -2.07 8.61
C SER A 293 -0.96 -2.95 7.36
N GLN A 294 -0.73 -2.31 6.21
CA GLN A 294 -0.78 -2.99 4.93
C GLN A 294 0.30 -2.42 4.03
N TRP A 295 1.12 -3.29 3.46
CA TRP A 295 2.28 -2.88 2.70
C TRP A 295 2.70 -3.93 1.67
N VAL A 296 3.53 -3.48 0.73
CA VAL A 296 4.01 -4.26 -0.40
C VAL A 296 5.51 -4.11 -0.55
N SER A 297 6.21 -5.24 -0.61
CA SER A 297 7.59 -5.32 -1.09
C SER A 297 7.58 -5.74 -2.56
N VAL A 298 8.33 -5.03 -3.41
CA VAL A 298 8.34 -5.25 -4.86
C VAL A 298 9.61 -6.01 -5.23
N GLU A 299 9.48 -7.20 -5.81
CA GLU A 299 10.64 -8.01 -6.16
C GLU A 299 11.45 -7.33 -7.28
N GLN A 300 12.78 -7.34 -7.15
CA GLN A 300 13.74 -6.82 -8.14
C GLN A 300 13.62 -5.31 -8.39
N LYS A 301 12.97 -4.55 -7.50
CA LYS A 301 12.89 -3.10 -7.56
C LYS A 301 13.15 -2.50 -6.18
N PRO A 302 13.79 -1.33 -6.08
CA PRO A 302 14.04 -0.64 -4.80
C PRO A 302 12.77 0.05 -4.28
N LEU A 303 11.63 -0.65 -4.30
CA LEU A 303 10.33 -0.08 -3.97
C LEU A 303 9.74 -0.73 -2.72
N PHE A 304 9.26 0.13 -1.82
CA PHE A 304 8.36 -0.22 -0.73
C PHE A 304 7.06 0.54 -0.94
N CYS A 305 5.90 -0.12 -0.83
CA CYS A 305 4.62 0.57 -0.89
C CYS A 305 3.82 0.43 0.40
N PHE A 306 3.37 1.55 0.96
CA PHE A 306 2.30 1.61 1.94
C PHE A 306 0.96 1.48 1.21
N THR A 307 -0.01 0.74 1.74
CA THR A 307 -1.37 0.64 1.16
C THR A 307 -2.44 0.68 2.24
N THR A 308 -3.66 1.02 1.86
CA THR A 308 -4.82 1.05 2.76
C THR A 308 -5.85 -0.04 2.44
N ASN A 309 -5.72 -0.74 1.31
CA ASN A 309 -6.69 -1.73 0.84
C ASN A 309 -6.36 -3.15 1.32
N SER A 310 -7.33 -3.82 1.96
CA SER A 310 -7.21 -5.23 2.35
C SER A 310 -7.04 -6.16 1.15
N TYR A 311 -6.51 -7.36 1.38
CA TYR A 311 -6.40 -8.39 0.35
C TYR A 311 -7.55 -9.40 0.47
N ASN A 312 -8.74 -8.94 0.10
CA ASN A 312 -9.99 -9.69 0.07
C ASN A 312 -10.92 -9.16 -1.04
N LYS A 313 -12.06 -9.81 -1.29
CA LYS A 313 -13.03 -9.32 -2.29
C LYS A 313 -13.71 -8.01 -1.91
N GLU A 314 -13.82 -7.71 -0.60
CA GLU A 314 -14.44 -6.47 -0.11
C GLU A 314 -13.72 -5.22 -0.63
N GLN A 315 -12.39 -5.28 -0.79
CA GLN A 315 -11.63 -4.13 -1.30
C GLN A 315 -12.10 -3.64 -2.68
N LEU A 316 -12.77 -4.47 -3.49
CA LEU A 316 -13.35 -4.05 -4.77
C LEU A 316 -14.40 -2.94 -4.57
N MET A 317 -15.12 -2.98 -3.45
CA MET A 317 -16.12 -1.98 -3.08
C MET A 317 -15.53 -0.81 -2.30
N LYS A 318 -14.20 -0.74 -2.15
CA LYS A 318 -13.51 0.32 -1.43
C LYS A 318 -12.58 1.11 -2.33
N SER A 319 -12.61 2.42 -2.15
CA SER A 319 -11.59 3.33 -2.65
C SER A 319 -10.36 3.24 -1.76
N GLY A 320 -9.19 3.57 -2.30
CA GLY A 320 -7.96 3.51 -1.52
C GLY A 320 -6.72 3.80 -2.34
N THR A 321 -5.57 3.61 -1.72
CA THR A 321 -4.29 4.01 -2.29
C THR A 321 -3.17 3.03 -1.98
N ALA A 322 -2.15 3.05 -2.84
CA ALA A 322 -0.82 2.61 -2.50
C ALA A 322 0.20 3.72 -2.80
N ILE A 323 1.11 3.97 -1.87
CA ILE A 323 2.14 5.00 -1.94
C ILE A 323 3.48 4.29 -1.94
N CYS A 324 4.14 4.26 -3.08
CA CYS A 324 5.37 3.52 -3.31
C CYS A 324 6.58 4.47 -3.28
N LEU A 325 7.49 4.27 -2.32
CA LEU A 325 8.74 5.01 -2.18
C LEU A 325 9.88 4.22 -2.86
N GLU A 326 10.62 4.88 -3.73
CA GLU A 326 11.80 4.32 -4.41
C GLU A 326 13.07 4.55 -3.58
N HIS A 327 13.30 3.67 -2.60
CA HIS A 327 14.42 3.77 -1.68
C HIS A 327 14.97 2.37 -1.32
N GLN A 328 16.23 2.12 -1.69
CA GLN A 328 16.87 0.79 -1.62
C GLN A 328 16.85 0.19 -0.21
N ALA A 329 17.44 0.87 0.78
CA ALA A 329 17.53 0.34 2.14
C ALA A 329 16.15 0.10 2.79
N LEU A 330 15.15 0.91 2.43
CA LEU A 330 13.77 0.72 2.92
C LEU A 330 13.16 -0.53 2.29
N SER A 331 13.33 -0.71 0.98
CA SER A 331 12.88 -1.88 0.26
C SER A 331 13.51 -3.17 0.79
N ASP A 332 14.81 -3.16 1.09
CA ASP A 332 15.55 -4.32 1.60
C ASP A 332 15.06 -4.77 3.00
N LEU A 333 14.75 -3.81 3.88
CA LEU A 333 14.18 -4.11 5.21
C LEU A 333 12.83 -4.81 5.08
N PHE A 334 11.93 -4.30 4.24
CA PHE A 334 10.63 -4.93 4.03
C PHE A 334 10.70 -6.22 3.22
N ALA A 335 11.67 -6.36 2.31
CA ALA A 335 11.94 -7.62 1.60
C ALA A 335 12.39 -8.71 2.58
N THR A 336 13.19 -8.36 3.59
CA THR A 336 13.61 -9.27 4.67
C THR A 336 12.42 -9.73 5.51
N ILE A 337 11.53 -8.80 5.90
CA ILE A 337 10.28 -9.14 6.60
C ILE A 337 9.39 -10.05 5.73
N ALA A 338 9.36 -9.82 4.42
CA ALA A 338 8.59 -10.57 3.43
C ALA A 338 9.30 -11.83 2.88
N ALA A 339 10.32 -12.36 3.56
CA ALA A 339 11.10 -13.50 3.05
C ALA A 339 10.23 -14.75 2.81
N ASN A 340 9.33 -15.05 3.74
CA ASN A 340 8.47 -16.22 3.70
C ASN A 340 7.10 -15.88 3.11
N VAL A 341 6.64 -16.64 2.12
CA VAL A 341 5.36 -16.43 1.43
C VAL A 341 4.52 -17.70 1.42
N ILE A 342 3.21 -17.55 1.51
CA ILE A 342 2.24 -18.63 1.39
C ILE A 342 2.26 -19.10 -0.08
N PRO A 343 2.46 -20.40 -0.35
CA PRO A 343 2.38 -20.91 -1.70
C PRO A 343 0.97 -20.74 -2.27
N PRO A 344 0.82 -20.53 -3.60
CA PRO A 344 -0.49 -20.56 -4.25
C PRO A 344 -1.30 -21.79 -3.82
N ARG A 345 -2.61 -21.61 -3.57
CA ARG A 345 -3.50 -22.68 -3.06
C ARG A 345 -3.52 -23.95 -3.90
N PHE A 346 -3.12 -23.85 -5.17
CA PHE A 346 -2.93 -24.99 -6.06
C PHE A 346 -1.83 -25.97 -5.58
N LEU A 347 -0.98 -25.58 -4.63
CA LEU A 347 0.13 -26.39 -4.11
C LEU A 347 -0.15 -27.03 -2.74
N GLY A 348 -1.21 -26.60 -2.03
CA GLY A 348 -1.47 -26.99 -0.64
C GLY A 348 -2.19 -28.33 -0.43
N HIS A 349 -2.81 -28.91 -1.47
CA HIS A 349 -3.44 -30.24 -1.40
C HIS A 349 -2.69 -31.32 -2.15
N LEU A 350 -1.50 -31.00 -2.69
CA LEU A 350 -0.63 -31.95 -3.41
C LEU A 350 0.79 -32.00 -2.85
N ALA A 351 1.06 -31.37 -1.71
CA ALA A 351 2.38 -31.37 -1.07
C ALA A 351 2.88 -32.76 -0.64
N GLN A 352 2.06 -33.81 -0.77
CA GLN A 352 2.50 -35.20 -0.58
C GLN A 352 2.76 -35.96 -1.89
N LEU A 353 2.49 -35.40 -3.08
CA LEU A 353 2.69 -36.13 -4.35
C LEU A 353 3.36 -35.33 -5.49
N PHE A 354 3.44 -34.00 -5.43
CA PHE A 354 4.13 -33.22 -6.46
C PHE A 354 4.91 -32.05 -5.87
N THR A 355 6.23 -32.08 -6.06
CA THR A 355 7.13 -30.97 -5.75
C THR A 355 6.76 -29.74 -6.59
N ASN A 356 6.67 -28.58 -5.93
CA ASN A 356 6.50 -27.23 -6.48
C ASN A 356 7.48 -26.93 -7.63
N SER A 357 7.16 -27.33 -8.84
CA SER A 357 8.11 -27.17 -9.93
C SER A 357 7.40 -27.01 -11.27
N CYS A 358 7.64 -25.85 -11.89
CA CYS A 358 7.28 -25.61 -13.28
C CYS A 358 8.03 -26.62 -14.13
N SER A 359 7.31 -27.57 -14.72
CA SER A 359 7.89 -28.47 -15.72
C SER A 359 8.00 -27.73 -17.05
N SER A 360 9.16 -27.82 -17.71
CA SER A 360 9.34 -27.27 -19.06
C SER A 360 8.48 -27.99 -20.11
N MET A 361 8.07 -29.23 -19.81
CA MET A 361 7.23 -30.06 -20.68
C MET A 361 6.45 -31.10 -19.87
N PHE A 362 5.25 -31.46 -20.32
CA PHE A 362 4.53 -32.63 -19.82
C PHE A 362 3.76 -33.31 -20.95
N LEU A 363 3.44 -34.59 -20.77
CA LEU A 363 2.50 -35.32 -21.60
C LEU A 363 1.28 -35.71 -20.74
N LEU A 364 0.09 -35.46 -21.29
CA LEU A 364 -1.18 -35.81 -20.67
C LEU A 364 -1.86 -36.89 -21.50
N PHE A 365 -2.28 -37.97 -20.84
CA PHE A 365 -3.05 -39.04 -21.43
C PHE A 365 -4.40 -39.20 -20.73
N LYS A 366 -5.51 -39.07 -21.47
CA LYS A 366 -6.86 -39.36 -20.97
C LYS A 366 -7.29 -40.77 -21.42
N PRO A 367 -7.42 -41.75 -20.51
CA PRO A 367 -7.92 -43.06 -20.88
C PRO A 367 -9.39 -43.01 -21.32
N VAL A 368 -9.79 -43.96 -22.18
CA VAL A 368 -11.17 -44.10 -22.64
C VAL A 368 -12.09 -44.38 -21.44
N ASN A 369 -13.24 -43.72 -21.40
CA ASN A 369 -14.23 -43.82 -20.31
C ASN A 369 -13.72 -43.43 -18.91
N GLN A 370 -12.58 -42.75 -18.82
CA GLN A 370 -12.05 -42.21 -17.57
C GLN A 370 -12.12 -40.69 -17.57
N LEU A 371 -12.52 -40.15 -16.43
CA LEU A 371 -12.59 -38.71 -16.21
C LEU A 371 -11.31 -38.16 -15.60
N MET A 372 -10.46 -39.00 -15.03
CA MET A 372 -9.13 -38.62 -14.55
C MET A 372 -8.06 -38.88 -15.62
N GLY A 373 -7.23 -37.88 -15.87
CA GLY A 373 -6.05 -38.02 -16.74
C GLY A 373 -4.88 -38.70 -16.04
N LYS A 374 -3.92 -39.14 -16.83
CA LYS A 374 -2.58 -39.54 -16.40
C LYS A 374 -1.56 -38.55 -16.95
N ILE A 375 -0.54 -38.24 -16.18
CA ILE A 375 0.49 -37.26 -16.54
C ILE A 375 1.89 -37.81 -16.31
N ILE A 376 2.82 -37.43 -17.18
CA ILE A 376 4.27 -37.58 -17.04
C ILE A 376 4.91 -36.23 -17.39
N SER A 377 6.00 -35.84 -16.72
CA SER A 377 6.62 -34.54 -16.91
C SER A 377 8.14 -34.62 -16.87
N SER A 378 8.83 -33.53 -17.24
CA SER A 378 10.30 -33.44 -17.16
C SER A 378 10.85 -33.60 -15.73
N ILE A 379 9.99 -33.51 -14.73
CA ILE A 379 10.34 -33.55 -13.31
C ILE A 379 9.86 -34.86 -12.66
N ASN A 380 8.76 -35.41 -13.15
CA ASN A 380 8.25 -36.71 -12.73
C ASN A 380 8.13 -37.62 -13.96
N ILE A 381 9.13 -38.49 -14.12
CA ILE A 381 9.29 -39.40 -15.26
C ILE A 381 8.47 -40.71 -15.13
N ALA A 382 7.57 -40.78 -14.15
CA ALA A 382 6.60 -41.88 -14.00
C ALA A 382 5.18 -41.39 -14.25
N TRP A 383 4.33 -42.26 -14.83
CA TRP A 383 2.91 -41.96 -15.00
C TRP A 383 2.22 -41.81 -13.65
N ALA A 384 1.64 -40.64 -13.39
CA ALA A 384 0.88 -40.33 -12.20
C ALA A 384 -0.55 -39.88 -12.55
N ASN A 385 -1.45 -39.85 -11.57
CA ASN A 385 -2.77 -39.23 -11.76
C ASN A 385 -2.63 -37.72 -11.97
N ASP A 386 -3.35 -37.16 -12.95
CA ASP A 386 -3.41 -35.72 -13.25
C ASP A 386 -4.24 -34.92 -12.22
N GLY A 387 -4.33 -35.39 -10.99
CA GLY A 387 -5.14 -34.77 -9.94
C GLY A 387 -6.65 -34.93 -10.16
N ALA A 388 -7.34 -33.84 -10.49
CA ALA A 388 -8.80 -33.79 -10.55
C ALA A 388 -9.40 -34.41 -11.82
N ASN A 389 -10.73 -34.59 -11.79
CA ASN A 389 -11.53 -34.91 -12.95
C ASN A 389 -11.37 -33.82 -14.03
N MET A 390 -11.16 -34.20 -15.29
CA MET A 390 -10.97 -33.26 -16.41
C MET A 390 -12.21 -32.43 -16.79
N ASN A 391 -13.38 -32.73 -16.21
CA ASN A 391 -14.56 -31.87 -16.29
C ASN A 391 -14.56 -30.78 -15.21
N SER A 392 -13.64 -30.84 -14.25
CA SER A 392 -13.46 -29.80 -13.24
C SER A 392 -12.86 -28.55 -13.87
N ASN A 393 -13.23 -27.38 -13.33
CA ASN A 393 -12.61 -26.11 -13.70
C ASN A 393 -11.32 -25.83 -12.91
N ASN A 394 -10.77 -26.83 -12.21
CA ASN A 394 -9.54 -26.74 -11.45
C ASN A 394 -8.90 -28.11 -11.21
N GLY A 395 -7.67 -28.12 -10.73
CA GLY A 395 -7.06 -29.30 -10.10
C GLY A 395 -6.41 -30.32 -11.03
N HIS A 396 -6.32 -30.04 -12.34
CA HIS A 396 -5.65 -30.90 -13.31
C HIS A 396 -4.78 -30.06 -14.27
N ALA A 397 -3.75 -30.66 -14.89
CA ALA A 397 -2.68 -29.91 -15.56
C ALA A 397 -3.16 -29.08 -16.76
N LEU A 398 -4.15 -29.58 -17.51
CA LEU A 398 -4.68 -28.87 -18.67
C LEU A 398 -5.29 -27.51 -18.31
N VAL A 399 -6.13 -27.44 -17.28
CA VAL A 399 -6.74 -26.18 -16.84
C VAL A 399 -5.70 -25.25 -16.20
N GLN A 400 -4.70 -25.80 -15.51
CA GLN A 400 -3.60 -24.99 -14.96
C GLN A 400 -2.77 -24.35 -16.08
N THR A 401 -2.49 -25.10 -17.14
CA THR A 401 -1.70 -24.63 -18.29
C THR A 401 -2.44 -23.60 -19.12
N LEU A 402 -3.77 -23.75 -19.26
CA LEU A 402 -4.61 -22.87 -20.09
C LEU A 402 -5.32 -21.78 -19.29
N ALA A 403 -4.99 -21.60 -18.01
CA ALA A 403 -5.68 -20.63 -17.14
C ALA A 403 -5.66 -19.20 -17.69
N GLU A 404 -4.57 -18.80 -18.34
CA GLU A 404 -4.43 -17.48 -18.98
C GLU A 404 -5.28 -17.36 -20.26
N TRP A 405 -5.34 -18.42 -21.07
CA TRP A 405 -6.19 -18.48 -22.28
C TRP A 405 -7.70 -18.47 -21.94
N MET A 406 -8.08 -19.12 -20.83
CA MET A 406 -9.46 -19.21 -20.36
C MET A 406 -9.92 -17.95 -19.61
N GLY A 407 -9.02 -16.99 -19.35
CA GLY A 407 -9.30 -15.71 -18.71
C GLY A 407 -9.49 -14.55 -19.70
N PRO A 408 -9.62 -13.29 -19.22
CA PRO A 408 -9.63 -12.12 -20.09
C PRO A 408 -8.28 -12.00 -20.82
N ILE A 409 -8.30 -12.06 -22.16
CA ILE A 409 -7.10 -11.89 -23.00
C ILE A 409 -6.56 -10.46 -22.78
N PHE A 410 -5.32 -10.35 -22.30
CA PHE A 410 -4.65 -9.07 -22.07
C PHE A 410 -3.92 -8.61 -23.34
N ALA A 411 -3.67 -7.30 -23.47
CA ALA A 411 -3.08 -6.69 -24.66
C ALA A 411 -1.63 -7.12 -24.97
N ASP A 412 -0.99 -7.79 -24.01
CA ASP A 412 0.39 -8.31 -24.02
C ASP A 412 0.46 -9.83 -24.27
N ILE A 413 -0.67 -10.50 -24.48
CA ILE A 413 -0.72 -11.92 -24.84
C ILE A 413 -1.00 -12.02 -26.34
N THR A 414 -0.08 -12.61 -27.10
CA THR A 414 -0.36 -13.08 -28.46
C THR A 414 -0.61 -14.57 -28.40
N ALA A 415 -1.79 -15.01 -28.83
CA ALA A 415 -2.13 -16.41 -28.83
C ALA A 415 -2.93 -16.79 -30.07
N VAL A 416 -2.71 -18.00 -30.58
CA VAL A 416 -3.37 -18.58 -31.75
C VAL A 416 -3.90 -19.95 -31.33
N GLY A 417 -5.23 -20.10 -31.36
CA GLY A 417 -5.88 -21.40 -31.26
C GLY A 417 -6.21 -21.92 -32.65
N TYR A 418 -5.86 -23.17 -32.95
CA TYR A 418 -6.17 -23.84 -34.21
C TYR A 418 -6.89 -25.16 -33.95
N SER A 419 -7.88 -25.48 -34.79
CA SER A 419 -8.62 -26.74 -34.74
C SER A 419 -9.29 -26.98 -36.08
N ASN A 420 -9.31 -28.21 -36.57
CA ASN A 420 -10.13 -28.59 -37.72
C ASN A 420 -11.65 -28.53 -37.43
N MET A 421 -12.04 -28.50 -36.16
CA MET A 421 -13.40 -28.29 -35.67
C MET A 421 -13.37 -27.26 -34.52
N PRO A 422 -13.33 -25.95 -34.83
CA PRO A 422 -13.28 -24.93 -33.79
C PRO A 422 -14.55 -24.94 -32.91
N PRO A 423 -14.43 -24.76 -31.59
CA PRO A 423 -15.59 -24.66 -30.71
C PRO A 423 -16.53 -23.54 -31.17
N LYS A 424 -17.85 -23.81 -31.18
CA LYS A 424 -18.90 -22.84 -31.57
C LYS A 424 -18.83 -22.31 -33.01
N SER A 425 -18.04 -22.94 -33.89
CA SER A 425 -18.01 -22.65 -35.33
C SER A 425 -18.85 -23.67 -36.11
N THR A 426 -19.49 -23.22 -37.19
CA THR A 426 -20.15 -24.09 -38.19
C THR A 426 -19.19 -24.57 -39.28
N ILE A 427 -17.97 -24.01 -39.33
CA ILE A 427 -16.98 -24.30 -40.36
C ILE A 427 -16.05 -25.42 -39.87
N THR A 428 -15.95 -26.49 -40.66
CA THR A 428 -15.05 -27.62 -40.42
C THR A 428 -14.05 -27.75 -41.56
N SER A 429 -12.76 -27.88 -41.24
CA SER A 429 -11.72 -28.11 -42.25
C SER A 429 -11.64 -29.60 -42.61
N LYS A 430 -11.62 -29.90 -43.91
CA LYS A 430 -11.48 -31.27 -44.45
C LYS A 430 -10.03 -31.64 -44.80
N THR A 431 -9.10 -30.70 -44.71
CA THR A 431 -7.71 -30.86 -45.19
C THR A 431 -6.70 -31.07 -44.06
N THR A 432 -7.11 -30.90 -42.79
CA THR A 432 -6.24 -31.13 -41.62
C THR A 432 -7.01 -31.71 -40.44
N THR A 433 -6.30 -32.42 -39.56
CA THR A 433 -6.81 -32.92 -38.27
C THR A 433 -6.16 -32.22 -37.07
N SER A 434 -5.30 -31.23 -37.33
CA SER A 434 -4.49 -30.57 -36.29
C SER A 434 -5.35 -29.73 -35.34
N LYS A 435 -4.98 -29.78 -34.05
CA LYS A 435 -5.58 -28.99 -32.97
C LYS A 435 -4.48 -28.55 -32.01
N GLY A 436 -4.54 -27.31 -31.52
CA GLY A 436 -3.57 -26.80 -30.57
C GLY A 436 -3.75 -25.32 -30.25
N ILE A 437 -2.92 -24.85 -29.33
CA ILE A 437 -2.87 -23.46 -28.88
C ILE A 437 -1.39 -23.10 -28.78
N ASP A 438 -0.99 -22.08 -29.53
CA ASP A 438 0.31 -21.43 -29.40
C ASP A 438 0.10 -20.09 -28.69
N TYR A 439 0.88 -19.80 -27.65
CA TYR A 439 0.81 -18.50 -26.98
C TYR A 439 2.19 -18.00 -26.59
N LYS A 440 2.34 -16.67 -26.63
CA LYS A 440 3.54 -15.94 -26.24
C LYS A 440 3.16 -14.84 -25.26
N CYS A 441 3.77 -14.86 -24.09
CA CYS A 441 3.80 -13.71 -23.18
C CYS A 441 4.88 -12.74 -23.70
N ILE A 442 4.49 -11.52 -24.06
CA ILE A 442 5.41 -10.46 -24.50
C ILE A 442 5.91 -9.65 -23.31
#